data_AF-A0AAN7AGS8-F1
#
_entry.id   AF-A0AAN7AGS8-F1
#
_cell.length_a   1.000
_cell.length_b   1.000
_cell.length_c   1.000
_cell.angle_alpha   90.00
_cell.angle_beta   90.00
_cell.angle_gamma   90.00
#
_symmetry.space_group_name_H-M   'P 1'
#
loop_
_entity.id
_entity.type
_entity.pdbx_description
1 polymer ?
#
loop_
_entity_poly.entity_id
_entity_poly.type
_entity_poly.pdbx_seq_one_letter_code
_entity_poly.pdbx_strand_id
1 'polypeptide(L)'
;MTNHLSTASGCSAKQPRLTEVAFPAGNQDFRDVRNRCSRACREFNNTPEDSVPNVRSQKWLDIVRPDRDRSLDASAAVTHDQTFGNAALKAATPFVKPPVHIDYGVRLKVGGSTFINRGCMIMDTPVADVVIGEGCNIGPNCCIISVTHPLSLDGRKSKQSLGLPVTIGNDVWIGANVTIL
;
A
#
# COMPACT_ATOMS: atom_id res chain seq x y z
N MET A 1 44.70 -21.05 8.40
CA MET A 1 43.33 -21.48 8.78
C MET A 1 42.46 -21.30 7.56
N THR A 2 41.72 -22.34 7.22
CA THR A 2 41.12 -22.64 5.91
C THR A 2 39.92 -21.76 5.57
N ASN A 3 39.93 -21.19 4.36
CA ASN A 3 38.78 -20.54 3.74
C ASN A 3 37.70 -21.58 3.39
N HIS A 4 36.50 -21.45 3.98
CA HIS A 4 35.31 -22.15 3.52
C HIS A 4 34.50 -21.23 2.61
N LEU A 5 34.72 -21.34 1.29
CA LEU A 5 33.76 -20.91 0.28
C LEU A 5 32.69 -21.99 0.16
N SER A 6 31.51 -21.72 0.73
CA SER A 6 30.31 -22.53 0.53
C SER A 6 29.71 -22.18 -0.82
N THR A 7 29.79 -23.09 -1.78
CA THR A 7 29.07 -23.01 -3.05
C THR A 7 27.62 -23.43 -2.84
N ALA A 8 26.72 -22.47 -2.63
CA ALA A 8 25.28 -22.72 -2.71
C ALA A 8 24.85 -22.82 -4.18
N SER A 9 25.00 -24.02 -4.75
CA SER A 9 24.31 -24.43 -5.97
C SER A 9 22.84 -24.71 -5.63
N GLY A 10 22.04 -23.66 -5.60
CA GLY A 10 20.59 -23.74 -5.50
C GLY A 10 19.98 -23.41 -6.85
N CYS A 11 19.62 -24.44 -7.62
CA CYS A 11 18.77 -24.29 -8.79
C CYS A 11 17.46 -23.60 -8.35
N SER A 12 17.26 -22.34 -8.74
CA SER A 12 16.06 -21.57 -8.39
C SER A 12 14.85 -22.32 -8.95
N ALA A 13 14.05 -22.94 -8.07
CA ALA A 13 12.68 -23.27 -8.42
C ALA A 13 12.03 -21.99 -8.99
N LYS A 14 11.47 -22.06 -10.21
CA LYS A 14 10.75 -20.91 -10.75
C LYS A 14 9.65 -20.57 -9.75
N GLN A 15 9.65 -19.35 -9.23
CA GLN A 15 8.57 -18.88 -8.38
C GLN A 15 7.23 -19.16 -9.07
N PRO A 16 6.23 -19.69 -8.35
CA PRO A 16 4.93 -19.94 -8.95
C PRO A 16 4.41 -18.63 -9.55
N ARG A 17 3.89 -18.71 -10.79
CA ARG A 17 3.29 -17.55 -11.44
C ARG A 17 2.13 -17.06 -10.57
N LEU A 18 2.16 -15.78 -10.21
CA LEU A 18 1.04 -15.11 -9.55
C LEU A 18 -0.19 -15.21 -10.47
N THR A 19 -1.35 -15.48 -9.88
CA THR A 19 -2.61 -15.60 -10.61
C THR A 19 -3.20 -14.21 -10.84
N GLU A 20 -3.37 -13.85 -12.11
CA GLU A 20 -4.07 -12.63 -12.51
C GLU A 20 -5.58 -12.79 -12.28
N VAL A 21 -6.22 -11.79 -11.67
CA VAL A 21 -7.67 -11.78 -11.47
C VAL A 21 -8.28 -10.65 -12.28
N ALA A 22 -9.09 -11.00 -13.28
CA ALA A 22 -9.78 -10.03 -14.11
C ALA A 22 -10.95 -9.39 -13.35
N PHE A 23 -11.13 -8.08 -13.52
CA PHE A 23 -12.28 -7.36 -13.00
C PHE A 23 -12.71 -6.24 -13.95
N PRO A 24 -14.03 -6.00 -14.11
CA PRO A 24 -14.55 -4.98 -15.00
C PRO A 24 -14.50 -3.60 -14.30
N ALA A 25 -13.34 -2.97 -14.25
CA ALA A 25 -13.10 -1.70 -13.52
C ALA A 25 -14.04 -0.54 -13.91
N GLY A 26 -14.74 -0.63 -15.04
CA GLY A 26 -15.75 0.34 -15.47
C GLY A 26 -17.15 0.13 -14.86
N ASN A 27 -17.42 -1.00 -14.21
CA ASN A 27 -18.71 -1.25 -13.57
C ASN A 27 -18.96 -0.28 -12.41
N GLN A 28 -20.24 0.01 -12.16
CA GLN A 28 -20.66 1.02 -11.19
C GLN A 28 -20.12 0.74 -9.78
N ASP A 29 -20.21 -0.50 -9.30
CA ASP A 29 -19.74 -0.88 -7.97
C ASP A 29 -18.25 -0.56 -7.77
N PHE A 30 -17.39 -0.89 -8.74
CA PHE A 30 -15.95 -0.58 -8.67
C PHE A 30 -15.68 0.92 -8.76
N ARG A 31 -16.46 1.64 -9.58
CA ARG A 31 -16.37 3.10 -9.66
C ARG A 31 -16.76 3.75 -8.34
N ASP A 32 -17.78 3.24 -7.65
CA ASP A 32 -18.23 3.78 -6.37
C ASP A 32 -17.20 3.57 -5.26
N VAL A 33 -16.57 2.39 -5.21
CA VAL A 33 -15.46 2.13 -4.28
C VAL A 33 -14.28 3.06 -4.55
N ARG A 34 -13.91 3.27 -5.83
CA ARG A 34 -12.83 4.19 -6.22
C ARG A 34 -13.14 5.65 -5.89
N ASN A 35 -14.37 6.08 -6.15
CA ASN A 35 -14.85 7.42 -5.82
C ASN A 35 -14.84 7.65 -4.31
N ARG A 36 -15.24 6.66 -3.51
CA ARG A 36 -15.12 6.69 -2.04
C ARG A 36 -13.67 6.81 -1.60
N CYS A 37 -12.78 6.00 -2.15
CA CYS A 37 -11.34 6.05 -1.84
C CYS A 37 -10.74 7.43 -2.17
N SER A 38 -11.07 7.97 -3.33
CA SER A 38 -10.64 9.30 -3.78
C SER A 38 -11.07 10.41 -2.81
N ARG A 39 -12.32 10.36 -2.31
CA ARG A 39 -12.78 11.30 -1.27
C ARG A 39 -11.99 11.15 0.04
N ALA A 40 -11.78 9.92 0.50
CA ALA A 40 -10.99 9.66 1.72
C ALA A 40 -9.53 10.13 1.57
N CYS A 41 -8.89 9.90 0.42
CA CYS A 41 -7.56 10.41 0.10
C CYS A 41 -7.54 11.93 0.11
N ARG A 42 -8.56 12.60 -0.44
CA ARG A 42 -8.68 14.06 -0.42
C ARG A 42 -8.76 14.59 1.01
N GLU A 43 -9.56 13.96 1.87
CA GLU A 43 -9.66 14.34 3.28
C GLU A 43 -8.32 14.17 4.01
N PHE A 44 -7.64 13.03 3.80
CA PHE A 44 -6.33 12.79 4.38
C PHE A 44 -5.29 13.82 3.89
N ASN A 45 -5.24 14.09 2.58
CA ASN A 45 -4.28 15.01 1.97
C ASN A 45 -4.49 16.46 2.41
N ASN A 46 -5.74 16.86 2.68
CA ASN A 46 -6.08 18.19 3.16
C ASN A 46 -5.99 18.33 4.69
N THR A 47 -5.74 17.24 5.42
CA THR A 47 -5.52 17.30 6.88
C THR A 47 -4.14 17.91 7.14
N PRO A 48 -4.02 18.98 7.95
CA PRO A 48 -2.74 19.61 8.27
C PRO A 48 -1.71 18.60 8.81
N GLU A 49 -0.44 18.77 8.47
CA GLU A 49 0.62 17.85 8.91
C GLU A 49 0.94 17.95 10.40
N ASP A 50 0.67 19.10 11.00
CA ASP A 50 0.76 19.39 12.43
C ASP A 50 -0.52 19.02 13.21
N SER A 51 -1.52 18.42 12.54
CA SER A 51 -2.67 17.83 13.22
C SER A 51 -2.21 16.74 14.19
N VAL A 52 -2.95 16.59 15.29
CA VAL A 52 -2.67 15.54 16.28
C VAL A 52 -2.55 14.17 15.59
N PRO A 53 -1.54 13.35 15.93
CA PRO A 53 -1.28 12.04 15.34
C PRO A 53 -2.53 11.21 15.10
N ASN A 54 -3.42 11.15 16.09
CA ASN A 54 -4.60 10.31 16.03
C ASN A 54 -5.58 10.70 14.91
N VAL A 55 -5.71 12.00 14.61
CA VAL A 55 -6.60 12.48 13.55
C VAL A 55 -6.11 11.98 12.19
N ARG A 56 -4.80 12.05 11.93
CA ARG A 56 -4.23 11.60 10.66
C ARG A 56 -4.35 10.08 10.50
N SER A 57 -4.11 9.32 11.56
CA SER A 57 -4.29 7.87 11.58
C SER A 57 -5.74 7.46 11.34
N GLN A 58 -6.73 8.16 11.91
CA GLN A 58 -8.14 7.92 11.60
C GLN A 58 -8.47 8.19 10.13
N LYS A 59 -7.95 9.28 9.56
CA LYS A 59 -8.12 9.58 8.13
C LYS A 59 -7.44 8.55 7.23
N TRP A 60 -6.30 7.99 7.66
CA TRP A 60 -5.68 6.85 6.98
C TRP A 60 -6.60 5.62 7.01
N LEU A 61 -7.15 5.28 8.17
CA LEU A 61 -8.07 4.15 8.31
C LEU A 61 -9.35 4.33 7.47
N ASP A 62 -9.81 5.56 7.26
CA ASP A 62 -10.95 5.85 6.36
C ASP A 62 -10.65 5.48 4.89
N ILE A 63 -9.38 5.50 4.49
CA ILE A 63 -8.94 5.05 3.17
C ILE A 63 -8.98 3.52 3.08
N VAL A 64 -8.29 2.84 4.01
CA VAL A 64 -7.95 1.41 3.91
C VAL A 64 -8.92 0.47 4.63
N ARG A 65 -9.75 0.99 5.53
CA ARG A 65 -10.76 0.23 6.29
C ARG A 65 -12.06 1.05 6.38
N PRO A 66 -12.73 1.30 5.24
CA PRO A 66 -13.92 2.16 5.20
C PRO A 66 -15.10 1.61 6.02
N ASP A 67 -15.21 0.29 6.13
CA ASP A 67 -16.33 -0.39 6.79
C ASP A 67 -16.03 -0.75 8.26
N ARG A 68 -14.94 -0.22 8.84
CA ARG A 68 -14.60 -0.50 10.23
C ARG A 68 -15.59 0.12 11.21
N ASP A 69 -15.75 -0.53 12.35
CA ASP A 69 -16.43 0.08 13.49
C ASP A 69 -15.53 1.15 14.13
N ARG A 70 -15.86 2.42 13.87
CA ARG A 70 -15.11 3.58 14.39
C ARG A 70 -15.17 3.68 15.92
N SER A 71 -16.14 3.03 16.58
CA SER A 71 -16.20 3.03 18.05
C SER A 71 -15.05 2.25 18.70
N LEU A 72 -14.39 1.38 17.93
CA LEU A 72 -13.25 0.58 18.35
C LEU A 72 -11.90 1.27 18.12
N ASP A 73 -11.88 2.48 17.52
CA ASP A 73 -10.67 3.28 17.28
C ASP A 73 -10.20 3.93 18.62
N ALA A 74 -9.72 3.13 19.59
CA ALA A 74 -9.24 3.61 20.89
C ALA A 74 -7.90 4.39 20.78
N SER A 75 -7.68 5.38 21.67
CA SER A 75 -6.58 6.37 21.59
C SER A 75 -5.15 5.82 21.57
N ALA A 76 -4.89 4.63 22.13
CA ALA A 76 -3.58 3.99 22.16
C ALA A 76 -3.24 3.20 20.87
N ALA A 77 -4.24 2.79 20.09
CA ALA A 77 -4.09 2.04 18.82
C ALA A 77 -3.87 2.96 17.60
N VAL A 78 -3.83 4.27 17.83
CA VAL A 78 -3.86 5.32 16.80
C VAL A 78 -2.67 6.28 17.01
N THR A 79 -1.68 5.88 17.81
CA THR A 79 -0.46 6.66 18.02
C THR A 79 0.39 6.64 16.75
N HIS A 80 0.95 7.80 16.43
CA HIS A 80 1.87 7.96 15.32
C HIS A 80 2.98 8.86 15.80
N ASP A 81 4.19 8.32 15.81
CA ASP A 81 5.37 9.10 16.10
C ASP A 81 5.85 9.75 14.80
N GLN A 82 5.89 11.09 14.77
CA GLN A 82 6.50 11.83 13.66
C GLN A 82 8.03 11.72 13.66
N THR A 83 8.62 11.17 14.72
CA THR A 83 10.05 10.94 14.87
C THR A 83 10.47 9.76 14.00
N PHE A 84 10.83 10.08 12.76
CA PHE A 84 11.42 9.14 11.82
C PHE A 84 12.58 8.37 12.50
N GLY A 85 12.48 7.04 12.59
CA GLY A 85 13.55 6.17 13.07
C GLY A 85 13.56 5.84 14.57
N ASN A 86 12.56 6.22 15.36
CA ASN A 86 12.47 5.78 16.77
C ASN A 86 11.87 4.36 16.88
N ALA A 87 12.72 3.34 16.77
CA ALA A 87 12.31 1.92 16.85
C ALA A 87 11.69 1.50 18.21
N ALA A 88 11.81 2.32 19.25
CA ALA A 88 11.24 2.03 20.57
C ALA A 88 9.73 2.27 20.64
N LEU A 89 9.14 2.96 19.66
CA LEU A 89 7.71 3.27 19.60
C LEU A 89 7.05 2.54 18.42
N LYS A 90 6.36 1.43 18.72
CA LYS A 90 5.53 0.74 17.73
C LYS A 90 4.16 1.41 17.60
N ALA A 91 3.92 2.02 16.46
CA ALA A 91 2.62 2.54 16.06
C ALA A 91 1.78 1.44 15.39
N ALA A 92 0.46 1.43 15.61
CA ALA A 92 -0.45 0.47 14.97
C ALA A 92 -0.85 0.88 13.52
N THR A 93 -0.56 2.12 13.13
CA THR A 93 -0.81 2.66 11.78
C THR A 93 0.49 3.21 11.16
N PRO A 94 0.57 3.32 9.82
CA PRO A 94 1.73 3.92 9.17
C PRO A 94 1.83 5.45 9.38
N PHE A 95 3.02 5.98 9.12
CA PHE A 95 3.25 7.41 8.90
C PHE A 95 3.25 7.76 7.44
N VAL A 96 2.16 8.37 6.97
CA VAL A 96 2.01 8.79 5.58
C VAL A 96 2.08 10.30 5.46
N LYS A 97 3.04 10.78 4.65
CA LYS A 97 3.16 12.19 4.27
C LYS A 97 2.25 12.49 3.07
N PRO A 98 1.45 13.57 3.10
CA PRO A 98 0.62 13.95 1.97
C PRO A 98 1.45 14.64 0.87
N PRO A 99 1.01 14.61 -0.39
CA PRO A 99 -0.16 13.88 -0.86
C PRO A 99 0.13 12.38 -1.05
N VAL A 100 -0.90 11.55 -0.85
CA VAL A 100 -0.94 10.13 -1.24
C VAL A 100 -2.09 9.90 -2.22
N HIS A 101 -1.89 8.98 -3.17
CA HIS A 101 -2.89 8.60 -4.17
C HIS A 101 -3.16 7.10 -4.09
N ILE A 102 -4.41 6.70 -3.83
CA ILE A 102 -4.81 5.29 -3.68
C ILE A 102 -6.11 5.07 -4.46
N ASP A 103 -6.19 4.00 -5.26
CA ASP A 103 -7.34 3.73 -6.13
C ASP A 103 -8.54 3.18 -5.36
N TYR A 104 -8.40 2.07 -4.64
CA TYR A 104 -9.51 1.37 -3.99
C TYR A 104 -9.39 1.30 -2.48
N GLY A 105 -8.20 1.15 -1.92
CA GLY A 105 -7.91 1.07 -0.48
C GLY A 105 -8.41 -0.21 0.24
N VAL A 106 -9.45 -0.87 -0.26
CA VAL A 106 -10.15 -1.98 0.42
C VAL A 106 -9.35 -3.27 0.56
N ARG A 107 -8.26 -3.42 -0.21
CA ARG A 107 -7.32 -4.57 -0.11
C ARG A 107 -5.88 -4.14 0.15
N LEU A 108 -5.68 -2.86 0.48
CA LEU A 108 -4.39 -2.33 0.87
C LEU A 108 -4.16 -2.55 2.37
N LYS A 109 -3.09 -3.29 2.69
CA LYS A 109 -2.63 -3.54 4.06
C LYS A 109 -1.25 -2.91 4.21
N VAL A 110 -1.11 -1.99 5.14
CA VAL A 110 0.18 -1.38 5.49
C VAL A 110 0.41 -1.60 6.98
N GLY A 111 1.55 -2.21 7.31
CA GLY A 111 1.97 -2.46 8.67
C GLY A 111 2.16 -1.17 9.47
N GLY A 112 2.03 -1.30 10.78
CA GLY A 112 2.31 -0.22 11.71
C GLY A 112 3.76 0.29 11.58
N SER A 113 4.00 1.51 12.04
CA SER A 113 5.35 2.13 12.02
C SER A 113 6.02 2.25 10.64
N THR A 114 5.34 1.88 9.55
CA THR A 114 5.84 2.06 8.19
C THR A 114 5.73 3.53 7.79
N PHE A 115 6.82 4.11 7.30
CA PHE A 115 6.86 5.45 6.76
C PHE A 115 6.64 5.44 5.25
N ILE A 116 5.72 6.27 4.77
CA ILE A 116 5.45 6.53 3.36
C ILE A 116 5.62 8.02 3.10
N ASN A 117 6.62 8.38 2.30
CA ASN A 117 6.94 9.76 2.00
C ASN A 117 5.99 10.35 0.93
N ARG A 118 6.15 11.64 0.68
CA ARG A 118 5.29 12.49 -0.15
C ARG A 118 5.18 11.98 -1.58
N GLY A 119 4.01 12.18 -2.19
CA GLY A 119 3.78 11.96 -3.61
C GLY A 119 3.68 10.49 -4.00
N CYS A 120 3.61 9.57 -3.03
CA CYS A 120 3.47 8.15 -3.34
C CYS A 120 2.09 7.82 -3.94
N MET A 121 2.10 6.92 -4.91
CA MET A 121 0.91 6.37 -5.56
C MET A 121 0.84 4.86 -5.31
N ILE A 122 -0.31 4.38 -4.87
CA ILE A 122 -0.59 2.95 -4.72
C ILE A 122 -1.82 2.65 -5.57
N MET A 123 -1.60 2.10 -6.77
CA MET A 123 -2.66 1.65 -7.67
C MET A 123 -3.05 0.22 -7.29
N ASP A 124 -3.78 0.09 -6.18
CA ASP A 124 -4.33 -1.19 -5.71
C ASP A 124 -5.56 -1.61 -6.52
N THR A 125 -6.07 -2.81 -6.26
CA THR A 125 -7.25 -3.36 -6.95
C THR A 125 -8.27 -3.91 -5.96
N PRO A 126 -9.55 -4.03 -6.34
CA PRO A 126 -10.56 -4.63 -5.46
C PRO A 126 -10.49 -6.17 -5.45
N VAL A 127 -9.57 -6.79 -6.20
CA VAL A 127 -9.50 -8.24 -6.40
C VAL A 127 -8.17 -8.88 -6.01
N ALA A 128 -7.10 -8.09 -5.80
CA ALA A 128 -5.80 -8.57 -5.36
C ALA A 128 -5.26 -7.72 -4.20
N ASP A 129 -4.48 -8.35 -3.31
CA ASP A 129 -3.94 -7.70 -2.12
C ASP A 129 -2.68 -6.90 -2.45
N VAL A 130 -2.57 -5.70 -1.87
CA VAL A 130 -1.29 -4.99 -1.73
C VAL A 130 -0.92 -5.01 -0.26
N VAL A 131 0.19 -5.66 0.06
CA VAL A 131 0.69 -5.82 1.43
C VAL A 131 2.04 -5.14 1.56
N ILE A 132 2.14 -4.20 2.51
CA ILE A 132 3.40 -3.58 2.94
C ILE A 132 3.58 -3.93 4.41
N GLY A 133 4.74 -4.49 4.76
CA GLY A 133 5.06 -4.92 6.11
C GLY A 133 5.15 -3.79 7.14
N GLU A 134 5.52 -4.16 8.36
CA GLU A 134 5.83 -3.24 9.46
C GLU A 134 7.21 -2.60 9.26
N GLY A 135 7.41 -1.39 9.78
CA GLY A 135 8.74 -0.77 9.87
C GLY A 135 9.40 -0.40 8.53
N CYS A 136 8.65 -0.41 7.43
CA CYS A 136 9.20 -0.06 6.12
C CYS A 136 9.46 1.44 5.99
N ASN A 137 10.40 1.80 5.12
CA ASN A 137 10.68 3.18 4.75
C ASN A 137 10.52 3.35 3.24
N ILE A 138 9.47 4.04 2.82
CA ILE A 138 9.17 4.29 1.40
C ILE A 138 9.52 5.74 1.06
N GLY A 139 10.50 5.92 0.18
CA GLY A 139 10.96 7.21 -0.30
C GLY A 139 9.89 8.00 -1.08
N PRO A 140 10.14 9.29 -1.38
CA PRO A 140 9.15 10.12 -2.05
C PRO A 140 8.90 9.66 -3.49
N ASN A 141 7.69 9.92 -3.98
CA ASN A 141 7.25 9.67 -5.34
C ASN A 141 7.36 8.19 -5.79
N CYS A 142 7.25 7.24 -4.87
CA CYS A 142 7.21 5.83 -5.23
C CYS A 142 5.83 5.44 -5.80
N CYS A 143 5.83 4.50 -6.74
CA CYS A 143 4.63 3.91 -7.30
C CYS A 143 4.58 2.42 -6.97
N ILE A 144 3.48 1.96 -6.36
CA ILE A 144 3.20 0.54 -6.11
C ILE A 144 1.97 0.17 -6.92
N ILE A 145 2.14 -0.68 -7.94
CA ILE A 145 1.12 -0.91 -8.96
C ILE A 145 0.71 -2.38 -8.92
N SER A 146 -0.55 -2.64 -8.57
CA SER A 146 -1.15 -3.97 -8.52
C SER A 146 -2.10 -4.23 -9.70
N VAL A 147 -2.32 -3.21 -10.54
CA VAL A 147 -3.19 -3.28 -11.72
C VAL A 147 -2.38 -3.39 -13.00
N THR A 148 -2.84 -4.24 -13.92
CA THR A 148 -2.35 -4.30 -15.29
C THR A 148 -3.50 -4.53 -16.27
N HIS A 149 -3.17 -4.68 -17.54
CA HIS A 149 -4.12 -4.98 -18.61
C HIS A 149 -3.59 -6.10 -19.51
N PRO A 150 -4.48 -6.83 -20.20
CA PRO A 150 -4.05 -7.80 -21.19
C PRO A 150 -3.10 -7.18 -22.23
N LEU A 151 -2.01 -7.89 -22.56
CA LEU A 151 -1.04 -7.43 -23.56
C LEU A 151 -1.54 -7.58 -25.00
N SER A 152 -2.49 -8.48 -25.25
CA SER A 152 -3.10 -8.67 -26.56
C SER A 152 -4.08 -7.54 -26.88
N LEU A 153 -4.19 -7.18 -28.16
CA LEU A 153 -5.15 -6.18 -28.61
C LEU A 153 -6.58 -6.59 -28.27
N ASP A 154 -6.95 -7.83 -28.54
CA ASP A 154 -8.30 -8.33 -28.28
C ASP A 154 -8.60 -8.40 -26.77
N GLY A 155 -7.60 -8.73 -25.96
CA GLY A 155 -7.70 -8.61 -24.51
C GLY A 155 -7.94 -7.17 -24.06
N ARG A 156 -7.25 -6.16 -24.62
CA ARG A 156 -7.53 -4.75 -24.28
C ARG A 156 -8.90 -4.28 -24.75
N LYS A 157 -9.45 -4.84 -25.83
CA LYS A 157 -10.81 -4.52 -26.30
C LYS A 157 -11.89 -4.97 -25.31
N SER A 158 -11.63 -5.98 -24.48
CA SER A 158 -12.57 -6.38 -23.42
C SER A 158 -12.73 -5.32 -22.32
N LYS A 159 -11.83 -4.31 -22.28
CA LYS A 159 -11.80 -3.24 -21.26
C LYS A 159 -11.70 -3.77 -19.84
N GLN A 160 -11.22 -4.99 -19.66
CA GLN A 160 -10.92 -5.55 -18.34
C GLN A 160 -9.62 -4.99 -17.79
N SER A 161 -9.60 -4.82 -16.47
CA SER A 161 -8.39 -4.66 -15.68
C SER A 161 -8.04 -6.01 -15.05
N LEU A 162 -6.75 -6.23 -14.82
CA LEU A 162 -6.23 -7.42 -14.16
C LEU A 162 -5.57 -6.98 -12.84
N GLY A 163 -5.87 -7.66 -11.74
CA GLY A 163 -5.19 -7.47 -10.46
C GLY A 163 -4.14 -8.56 -10.22
N LEU A 164 -2.97 -8.15 -9.72
CA LEU A 164 -1.91 -9.04 -9.22
C LEU A 164 -1.49 -8.58 -7.81
N PRO A 165 -1.19 -9.51 -6.90
CA PRO A 165 -0.80 -9.13 -5.56
C PRO A 165 0.60 -8.52 -5.54
N VAL A 166 0.81 -7.51 -4.70
CA VAL A 166 2.15 -6.98 -4.37
C VAL A 166 2.41 -7.23 -2.90
N THR A 167 3.59 -7.76 -2.56
CA THR A 167 3.99 -8.00 -1.17
C THR A 167 5.38 -7.44 -0.91
N ILE A 168 5.46 -6.48 0.00
CA ILE A 168 6.69 -5.91 0.54
C ILE A 168 6.79 -6.41 1.99
N GLY A 169 7.91 -7.05 2.33
CA GLY A 169 8.17 -7.60 3.66
C GLY A 169 8.33 -6.52 4.74
N ASN A 170 8.71 -6.92 5.95
CA ASN A 170 9.01 -5.98 7.04
C ASN A 170 10.38 -5.32 6.84
N ASP A 171 10.56 -4.14 7.43
CA ASP A 171 11.85 -3.42 7.52
C ASP A 171 12.51 -3.13 6.16
N VAL A 172 11.73 -3.08 5.08
CA VAL A 172 12.22 -2.80 3.73
C VAL A 172 12.41 -1.29 3.55
N TRP A 173 13.55 -0.89 2.97
CA TRP A 173 13.78 0.46 2.50
C TRP A 173 13.66 0.54 0.97
N ILE A 174 12.80 1.44 0.50
CA ILE A 174 12.58 1.74 -0.92
C ILE A 174 13.00 3.19 -1.18
N GLY A 175 13.92 3.38 -2.13
CA GLY A 175 14.43 4.70 -2.51
C GLY A 175 13.40 5.57 -3.24
N ALA A 176 13.74 6.83 -3.46
CA ALA A 176 12.87 7.78 -4.16
C ALA A 176 12.61 7.36 -5.62
N ASN A 177 11.40 7.65 -6.12
CA ASN A 177 10.96 7.38 -7.51
C ASN A 177 11.02 5.90 -7.95
N VAL A 178 10.98 4.96 -7.01
CA VAL A 178 10.90 3.52 -7.35
C VAL A 178 9.48 3.16 -7.79
N THR A 179 9.39 2.35 -8.84
CA THR A 179 8.14 1.71 -9.26
C THR A 179 8.21 0.20 -9.02
N ILE A 180 7.23 -0.34 -8.31
CA ILE A 180 7.02 -1.78 -8.10
C ILE A 180 5.80 -2.18 -8.93
N LEU A 181 5.98 -3.19 -9.80
CA LEU A 181 4.98 -3.78 -10.68
C LEU A 181 4.67 -5.23 -10.28
#